data_AF-A0A2V9LNZ2-F1
#
_entry.id   AF-A0A2V9LNZ2-F1
#
_cell.length_a   1.000
_cell.length_b   1.000
_cell.length_c   1.000
_cell.angle_alpha   90.00
_cell.angle_beta   90.00
_cell.angle_gamma   90.00
#
_symmetry.space_group_name_H-M   'P 1'
#
loop_
_entity.id
_entity.type
_entity.pdbx_description
1 polymer ?
#
loop_
_entity_poly.entity_id
_entity_poly.type
_entity_poly.pdbx_seq_one_letter_code
_entity_poly.pdbx_strand_id
1 'polypeptide(L)'
;MSYFVSAFLFNKAGVPRAFLILVLGLTGLVLPPALCFRPGFGQHPPGLPRAFVDGTEPGWRPLAQEDFTNVNCDPETWTWKNDLLSCTGQPIGVMRTQRTVTNFELLVEWRHLRSGGNSGVFVWVSEEALKEIKPNELPKYGIEVQILDHGFAQQYEQRTGKKGDFFTTNGDIFAVGKSKLKPFPPTS
;
A
#
# COMPACT_ATOMS: atom_id res chain seq x y z
N MET A 1 18.18 -3.09 15.38
CA MET A 1 16.90 -2.40 15.65
C MET A 1 16.60 -1.57 14.42
N SER A 2 15.39 -1.68 13.89
CA SER A 2 15.06 -1.11 12.59
C SER A 2 13.72 -0.38 12.61
N TYR A 3 13.58 0.59 11.71
CA TYR A 3 12.39 1.37 11.47
C TYR A 3 11.53 0.73 10.38
N PHE A 4 10.22 0.98 10.49
CA PHE A 4 9.32 0.97 9.35
C PHE A 4 9.46 2.30 8.63
N VAL A 5 9.47 2.28 7.31
CA VAL A 5 9.69 3.45 6.49
C VAL A 5 8.71 3.40 5.31
N SER A 6 7.73 4.29 5.27
CA SER A 6 6.84 4.35 4.10
C SER A 6 7.47 5.28 3.06
N ALA A 7 7.75 4.77 1.86
CA ALA A 7 8.12 5.62 0.72
C ALA A 7 6.94 5.76 -0.23
N PHE A 8 6.73 6.96 -0.77
CA PHE A 8 5.79 7.15 -1.86
C PHE A 8 6.55 7.80 -3.02
N LEU A 9 6.58 7.09 -4.15
CA LEU A 9 7.32 7.45 -5.35
C LEU A 9 6.33 7.92 -6.42
N PHE A 10 6.06 9.22 -6.52
CA PHE A 10 5.28 9.72 -7.66
C PHE A 10 6.20 10.27 -8.75
N ASN A 11 6.03 9.71 -9.96
CA ASN A 11 6.47 10.37 -11.18
C ASN A 11 5.51 11.52 -11.53
N LYS A 12 6.07 12.65 -11.97
CA LYS A 12 5.41 13.94 -12.18
C LYS A 12 4.08 13.87 -12.94
N ALA A 13 3.01 14.40 -12.35
CA ALA A 13 2.06 15.35 -12.97
C ALA A 13 0.96 15.72 -11.95
N GLY A 14 0.59 17.01 -11.81
CA GLY A 14 -0.59 17.51 -11.06
C GLY A 14 -1.89 16.93 -11.63
N VAL A 15 -3.00 16.73 -10.91
CA VAL A 15 -4.01 17.64 -10.33
C VAL A 15 -4.90 16.78 -9.41
N PRO A 16 -5.51 17.29 -8.31
CA PRO A 16 -6.46 16.52 -7.49
C PRO A 16 -7.92 16.79 -7.90
N ARG A 17 -8.83 15.83 -7.70
CA ARG A 17 -10.26 16.10 -7.40
C ARG A 17 -10.99 14.88 -6.81
N ALA A 18 -11.85 15.19 -5.85
CA ALA A 18 -12.61 14.33 -4.94
C ALA A 18 -13.75 13.53 -5.59
N PHE A 19 -14.36 12.57 -4.87
CA PHE A 19 -15.82 12.33 -4.96
C PHE A 19 -16.44 11.68 -3.69
N LEU A 20 -17.71 12.04 -3.51
CA LEU A 20 -18.70 11.85 -2.45
C LEU A 20 -19.39 10.46 -2.51
N ILE A 21 -19.88 9.92 -1.38
CA ILE A 21 -20.87 8.84 -1.37
C ILE A 21 -22.11 9.29 -0.57
N LEU A 22 -23.27 9.22 -1.22
CA LEU A 22 -24.61 9.32 -0.62
C LEU A 22 -25.28 7.94 -0.78
N VAL A 23 -25.82 7.38 0.30
CA VAL A 23 -26.62 6.14 0.25
C VAL A 23 -28.06 6.48 0.64
N LEU A 24 -29.01 6.08 -0.21
CA LEU A 24 -30.44 5.99 0.13
C LEU A 24 -30.93 4.59 -0.23
N GLY A 25 -31.35 3.84 0.79
CA GLY A 25 -32.02 2.56 0.62
C GLY A 25 -33.53 2.74 0.54
N LEU A 26 -34.19 1.82 -0.17
CA LEU A 26 -35.61 1.49 0.03
C LEU A 26 -35.89 0.12 -0.60
N THR A 27 -36.34 -0.81 0.24
CA THR A 27 -36.77 -2.17 -0.10
C THR A 27 -38.25 -2.18 -0.49
N GLY A 28 -38.61 -2.94 -1.52
CA GLY A 28 -39.99 -3.30 -1.85
C GLY A 28 -40.02 -4.56 -2.71
N LEU A 29 -40.57 -5.64 -2.14
CA LEU A 29 -40.56 -7.03 -2.60
C LEU A 29 -41.91 -7.39 -3.25
N VAL A 30 -41.93 -8.02 -4.44
CA VAL A 30 -42.97 -9.01 -4.85
C VAL A 30 -42.39 -9.95 -5.93
N LEU A 31 -42.60 -11.26 -5.78
CA LEU A 31 -42.26 -12.31 -6.76
C LEU A 31 -43.39 -13.37 -6.77
N PRO A 32 -43.79 -13.92 -7.93
CA PRO A 32 -44.34 -15.27 -8.00
C PRO A 32 -43.48 -16.20 -8.88
N PRO A 33 -43.64 -17.53 -8.76
CA PRO A 33 -42.58 -18.49 -9.02
C PRO A 33 -42.55 -18.96 -10.48
N ALA A 34 -41.34 -19.10 -11.04
CA ALA A 34 -41.08 -19.91 -12.22
C ALA A 34 -39.91 -20.86 -11.91
N LEU A 35 -40.21 -22.15 -11.90
CA LEU A 35 -39.24 -23.24 -11.82
C LEU A 35 -38.39 -23.24 -13.09
N CYS A 36 -37.20 -22.65 -12.99
CA CYS A 36 -36.12 -22.84 -13.97
C CYS A 36 -34.97 -23.56 -13.28
N PHE A 37 -34.66 -24.77 -13.74
CA PHE A 37 -33.40 -25.46 -13.45
C PHE A 37 -32.24 -24.54 -13.85
N ARG A 38 -31.46 -24.08 -12.87
CA ARG A 38 -30.16 -23.42 -13.10
C ARG A 38 -29.04 -24.41 -12.76
N PRO A 39 -28.01 -24.53 -13.60
CA PRO A 39 -26.80 -25.27 -13.24
C PRO A 39 -26.19 -24.59 -12.02
N GLY A 40 -25.90 -25.38 -10.98
CA GLY A 40 -25.38 -24.88 -9.71
C GLY A 40 -23.97 -24.31 -9.88
N PHE A 41 -23.87 -23.02 -10.17
CA PHE A 41 -22.77 -22.23 -9.63
C PHE A 41 -22.93 -22.28 -8.11
N GLY A 42 -21.95 -22.86 -7.42
CA GLY A 42 -21.95 -22.97 -5.96
C GLY A 42 -22.24 -21.62 -5.32
N GLN A 43 -23.47 -21.46 -4.85
CA GLN A 43 -23.85 -20.34 -3.99
C GLN A 43 -23.07 -20.54 -2.69
N HIS A 44 -22.21 -19.57 -2.35
CA HIS A 44 -21.55 -19.55 -1.06
C HIS A 44 -22.63 -19.69 0.03
N PRO A 45 -22.54 -20.67 0.96
CA PRO A 45 -23.57 -20.84 1.98
C PRO A 45 -23.71 -19.54 2.77
N PRO A 46 -24.91 -18.94 2.86
CA PRO A 46 -25.12 -17.78 3.70
C PRO A 46 -24.87 -18.19 5.16
N GLY A 47 -23.97 -17.48 5.84
CA GLY A 47 -23.70 -17.68 7.27
C GLY A 47 -22.38 -18.37 7.62
N LEU A 48 -21.49 -18.65 6.66
CA LEU A 48 -20.11 -18.98 7.02
C LEU A 48 -19.42 -17.71 7.58
N PRO A 49 -18.71 -17.81 8.72
CA PRO A 49 -17.90 -16.71 9.21
C PRO A 49 -16.92 -16.28 8.13
N ARG A 50 -16.94 -14.99 7.81
CA ARG A 50 -15.98 -14.42 6.87
C ARG A 50 -14.64 -14.30 7.62
N ALA A 51 -13.61 -14.99 7.16
CA ALA A 51 -12.26 -14.83 7.69
C ALA A 51 -11.64 -13.58 7.05
N PHE A 52 -11.65 -12.46 7.75
CA PHE A 52 -10.96 -11.23 7.35
C PHE A 52 -10.22 -10.67 8.56
N VAL A 53 -9.15 -9.92 8.29
CA VAL A 53 -8.43 -9.13 9.28
C VAL A 53 -8.77 -7.67 9.02
N ASP A 54 -9.40 -6.98 9.96
CA ASP A 54 -9.77 -5.55 9.83
C ASP A 54 -9.06 -4.63 10.83
N GLY A 55 -8.17 -5.18 11.66
CA GLY A 55 -7.41 -4.42 12.64
C GLY A 55 -8.21 -4.08 13.91
N THR A 56 -9.40 -4.66 14.08
CA THR A 56 -10.17 -4.56 15.34
C THR A 56 -9.92 -5.74 16.29
N GLU A 57 -9.09 -6.71 15.88
CA GLU A 57 -8.78 -7.89 16.68
C GLU A 57 -7.91 -7.52 17.91
N PRO A 58 -7.95 -8.33 18.98
CA PRO A 58 -7.15 -8.06 20.18
C PRO A 58 -5.65 -7.91 19.87
N GLY A 59 -5.07 -6.80 20.33
CA GLY A 59 -3.64 -6.50 20.16
C GLY A 59 -3.31 -5.62 18.95
N TRP A 60 -4.25 -5.42 18.03
CA TRP A 60 -4.11 -4.42 16.98
C TRP A 60 -4.26 -3.01 17.55
N ARG A 61 -3.51 -2.07 16.99
CA ARG A 61 -3.64 -0.65 17.26
C ARG A 61 -3.52 0.13 15.96
N PRO A 62 -4.29 1.22 15.78
CA PRO A 62 -4.05 2.12 14.66
C PRO A 62 -2.68 2.79 14.80
N LEU A 63 -2.05 3.08 13.66
CA LEU A 63 -0.89 3.97 13.57
C LEU A 63 -1.37 5.35 13.15
N ALA A 64 -1.13 6.35 13.99
CA ALA A 64 -1.60 7.72 13.78
C ALA A 64 -0.43 8.67 13.45
N GLN A 65 -0.71 9.94 13.20
CA GLN A 65 0.29 10.94 12.80
C GLN A 65 1.48 11.00 13.77
N GLU A 66 1.20 10.93 15.06
CA GLU A 66 2.16 10.92 16.17
C GLU A 66 3.01 9.65 16.22
N ASP A 67 2.68 8.58 15.50
CA ASP A 67 3.54 7.40 15.42
C ASP A 67 4.68 7.56 14.41
N PHE A 68 4.66 8.63 13.60
CA PHE A 68 5.61 8.84 12.50
C PHE A 68 6.43 10.13 12.62
N THR A 69 7.55 10.14 11.91
CA THR A 69 8.42 11.30 11.75
C THR A 69 8.85 11.38 10.30
N ASN A 70 8.67 12.55 9.69
CA ASN A 70 9.20 12.86 8.37
C ASN A 70 10.74 12.75 8.37
N VAL A 71 11.33 12.10 7.37
CA VAL A 71 12.79 11.90 7.30
C VAL A 71 13.45 12.90 6.34
N ASN A 72 12.99 12.93 5.10
CA ASN A 72 13.65 13.69 4.02
C ASN A 72 12.67 14.35 3.03
N CYS A 73 11.42 14.54 3.43
CA CYS A 73 10.41 15.23 2.62
C CYS A 73 10.17 16.67 3.06
N ASP A 74 9.45 17.42 2.25
CA ASP A 74 8.98 18.76 2.61
C ASP A 74 7.82 18.66 3.64
N PRO A 75 7.57 19.69 4.46
CA PRO A 75 6.51 19.68 5.47
C PRO A 75 5.10 19.37 4.92
N GLU A 76 4.83 19.76 3.67
CA GLU A 76 3.56 19.55 2.97
C GLU A 76 3.45 18.21 2.25
N THR A 77 4.54 17.43 2.18
CA THR A 77 4.53 16.14 1.46
C THR A 77 3.54 15.17 2.08
N TRP A 78 3.38 15.19 3.40
CA TRP A 78 2.50 14.30 4.16
C TRP A 78 1.33 15.07 4.75
N THR A 79 0.12 14.60 4.49
CA THR A 79 -1.09 15.20 5.06
C THR A 79 -1.95 14.11 5.67
N TRP A 80 -2.29 14.30 6.94
CA TRP A 80 -3.28 13.49 7.65
C TRP A 80 -4.64 14.17 7.59
N LYS A 81 -5.68 13.40 7.27
CA LYS A 81 -7.07 13.84 7.37
C LYS A 81 -7.88 12.69 7.94
N ASN A 82 -8.30 12.84 9.21
CA ASN A 82 -8.83 11.74 10.02
C ASN A 82 -7.78 10.60 10.03
N ASP A 83 -8.20 9.37 9.80
CA ASP A 83 -7.34 8.18 9.74
C ASP A 83 -6.68 7.96 8.36
N LEU A 84 -6.84 8.90 7.42
CA LEU A 84 -6.26 8.81 6.08
C LEU A 84 -4.97 9.62 5.97
N LEU A 85 -3.87 8.92 5.71
CA LEU A 85 -2.61 9.51 5.28
C LEU A 85 -2.59 9.68 3.75
N SER A 86 -2.24 10.88 3.29
CA SER A 86 -2.00 11.21 1.88
C SER A 86 -0.59 11.74 1.68
N CYS A 87 0.00 11.42 0.52
CA CYS A 87 1.32 11.91 0.11
C CYS A 87 1.23 12.64 -1.23
N THR A 88 1.97 13.75 -1.38
CA THR A 88 2.13 14.43 -2.68
C THR A 88 3.09 13.68 -3.62
N GLY A 89 4.02 12.91 -3.04
CA GLY A 89 5.14 12.24 -3.70
C GLY A 89 6.24 13.15 -4.21
N GLN A 90 6.24 14.40 -3.76
CA GLN A 90 7.25 15.39 -4.11
C GLN A 90 7.73 16.04 -2.81
N PRO A 91 9.04 15.91 -2.48
CA PRO A 91 10.03 15.09 -3.18
C PRO A 91 9.76 13.59 -3.00
N ILE A 92 10.47 12.77 -3.76
CA ILE A 92 10.61 11.35 -3.43
C ILE A 92 11.27 11.26 -2.04
N GLY A 93 10.68 10.51 -1.13
CA GLY A 93 11.24 10.36 0.20
C GLY A 93 10.34 9.52 1.09
N VAL A 94 10.65 9.55 2.38
CA VAL A 94 10.08 8.64 3.35
C VAL A 94 9.73 9.32 4.67
N MET A 95 8.76 8.73 5.37
CA MET A 95 8.60 8.92 6.82
C MET A 95 8.96 7.61 7.53
N ARG A 96 9.31 7.68 8.81
CA ARG A 96 9.60 6.51 9.65
C ARG A 96 8.74 6.46 10.88
N THR A 97 8.58 5.29 11.49
CA THR A 97 8.03 5.19 12.84
C THR A 97 8.94 5.88 13.87
N GLN A 98 8.36 6.47 14.90
CA GLN A 98 9.12 7.05 16.02
C GLN A 98 9.90 5.99 16.78
N ARG A 99 9.29 4.81 16.95
CA ARG A 99 9.87 3.67 17.66
C ARG A 99 10.34 2.59 16.69
N THR A 100 11.43 1.92 17.05
CA THR A 100 11.91 0.75 16.31
C THR A 100 11.04 -0.46 16.62
N VAL A 101 10.79 -1.27 15.60
CA VAL A 101 9.96 -2.48 15.71
C VAL A 101 10.73 -3.62 15.06
N THR A 102 10.70 -4.80 15.67
CA THR A 102 11.43 -5.97 15.18
C THR A 102 10.48 -7.02 14.63
N ASN A 103 9.55 -7.49 15.47
CA ASN A 103 8.49 -8.41 15.11
C ASN A 103 7.17 -7.65 15.10
N PHE A 104 6.38 -7.80 14.04
CA PHE A 104 5.10 -7.12 13.90
C PHE A 104 4.21 -7.87 12.92
N GLU A 105 2.92 -7.63 13.07
CA GLU A 105 1.93 -7.80 12.02
C GLU A 105 1.51 -6.39 11.59
N LEU A 106 1.30 -6.21 10.29
CA LEU A 106 0.92 -4.91 9.73
C LEU A 106 -0.20 -5.10 8.72
N LEU A 107 -1.27 -4.34 8.95
CA LEU A 107 -2.38 -4.17 8.03
C LEU A 107 -2.23 -2.77 7.42
N VAL A 108 -2.11 -2.71 6.10
CA VAL A 108 -2.10 -1.45 5.36
C VAL A 108 -3.14 -1.55 4.27
N GLU A 109 -4.04 -0.58 4.22
CA GLU A 109 -4.90 -0.35 3.08
C GLU A 109 -4.35 0.83 2.28
N TRP A 110 -4.30 0.70 0.96
CA TRP A 110 -3.77 1.75 0.09
C TRP A 110 -4.63 1.94 -1.16
N ARG A 111 -4.49 3.11 -1.78
CA ARG A 111 -4.98 3.39 -3.12
C ARG A 111 -4.07 4.38 -3.83
N HIS A 112 -3.87 4.19 -5.13
CA HIS A 112 -3.23 5.21 -5.95
C HIS A 112 -4.26 6.24 -6.40
N LEU A 113 -3.85 7.52 -6.43
CA LEU A 113 -4.69 8.61 -6.92
C LEU A 113 -4.50 8.88 -8.42
N ARG A 114 -3.62 8.11 -9.07
CA ARG A 114 -3.20 8.26 -10.47
C ARG A 114 -2.78 6.91 -11.04
N SER A 115 -3.00 6.73 -12.33
CA SER A 115 -2.47 5.59 -13.06
C SER A 115 -0.93 5.61 -13.06
N GLY A 116 -0.32 4.45 -12.83
CA GLY A 116 1.14 4.26 -12.69
C GLY A 116 1.74 4.84 -11.41
N GLY A 117 0.94 5.09 -10.38
CA GLY A 117 1.45 5.42 -9.05
C GLY A 117 2.41 4.36 -8.52
N ASN A 118 3.45 4.79 -7.80
CA ASN A 118 4.44 3.91 -7.20
C ASN A 118 4.64 4.33 -5.72
N SER A 119 4.74 3.37 -4.84
CA SER A 119 4.96 3.53 -3.41
C SER A 119 5.56 2.22 -2.87
N GLY A 120 5.95 2.24 -1.61
CA GLY A 120 6.45 1.08 -0.94
C GLY A 120 6.38 1.24 0.56
N VAL A 121 6.31 0.10 1.20
CA VAL A 121 6.46 -0.06 2.63
C VAL A 121 7.83 -0.69 2.85
N PHE A 122 8.75 0.06 3.44
CA PHE A 122 10.08 -0.43 3.77
C PHE A 122 10.06 -0.93 5.21
N VAL A 123 10.52 -2.14 5.41
CA VAL A 123 10.62 -2.80 6.71
C VAL A 123 12.06 -3.12 7.01
N TRP A 124 12.37 -3.21 8.30
CA TRP A 124 13.71 -3.47 8.80
C TRP A 124 14.80 -2.51 8.31
N VAL A 125 14.46 -1.23 8.09
CA VAL A 125 15.41 -0.17 7.72
C VAL A 125 16.24 0.25 8.94
N SER A 126 17.58 0.14 8.87
CA SER A 126 18.46 0.58 9.95
C SER A 126 18.48 2.11 10.09
N GLU A 127 18.75 2.64 11.29
CA GLU A 127 18.89 4.10 11.49
C GLU A 127 19.98 4.71 10.58
N GLU A 128 21.08 4.00 10.37
CA GLU A 128 22.17 4.42 9.47
C GLU A 128 21.69 4.66 8.04
N ALA A 129 20.70 3.90 7.57
CA ALA A 129 20.13 4.05 6.23
C ALA A 129 19.33 5.35 6.07
N LEU A 130 18.87 5.91 7.19
CA LEU A 130 18.06 7.13 7.27
C LEU A 130 18.91 8.33 7.69
N LYS A 131 20.09 8.10 8.27
CA LYS A 131 21.03 9.15 8.60
C LYS A 131 21.52 9.79 7.30
N GLU A 132 21.36 11.11 7.19
CA GLU A 132 21.83 11.92 6.05
C GLU A 132 21.15 11.63 4.70
N ILE A 133 20.04 10.89 4.69
CA ILE A 133 19.24 10.71 3.47
C ILE A 133 18.66 12.06 3.02
N LYS A 134 18.81 12.38 1.73
CA LYS A 134 18.39 13.66 1.16
C LYS A 134 17.03 13.55 0.46
N PRO A 135 16.31 14.67 0.25
CA PRO A 135 15.17 14.68 -0.65
C PRO A 135 15.51 14.04 -2.01
N ASN A 136 14.58 13.26 -2.54
CA ASN A 136 14.73 12.44 -3.75
C ASN A 136 15.63 11.20 -3.63
N GLU A 137 15.91 10.77 -2.41
CA GLU A 137 16.60 9.50 -2.13
C GLU A 137 15.70 8.55 -1.33
N LEU A 138 15.89 7.24 -1.56
CA LEU A 138 15.30 6.16 -0.79
C LEU A 138 16.36 5.50 0.10
N PRO A 139 15.96 4.80 1.19
CA PRO A 139 16.90 4.13 2.08
C PRO A 139 17.84 3.18 1.35
N LYS A 140 19.12 3.13 1.75
CA LYS A 140 20.13 2.22 1.15
C LYS A 140 20.10 0.79 1.71
N TYR A 141 19.32 0.59 2.76
CA TYR A 141 19.13 -0.69 3.44
C TYR A 141 17.65 -0.81 3.84
N GLY A 142 17.15 -2.03 3.79
CA GLY A 142 15.79 -2.42 4.17
C GLY A 142 15.28 -3.56 3.31
N ILE A 143 14.05 -3.96 3.57
CA ILE A 143 13.23 -4.79 2.67
C ILE A 143 12.06 -3.93 2.23
N GLU A 144 11.76 -3.87 0.95
CA GLU A 144 10.61 -3.14 0.42
C GLU A 144 9.49 -4.12 0.10
N VAL A 145 8.29 -3.78 0.57
CA VAL A 145 7.01 -4.33 0.15
C VAL A 145 6.40 -3.34 -0.83
N GLN A 146 6.44 -3.68 -2.11
CA GLN A 146 6.09 -2.79 -3.21
C GLN A 146 4.58 -2.54 -3.30
N ILE A 147 4.22 -1.28 -3.51
CA ILE A 147 2.86 -0.84 -3.79
C ILE A 147 2.88 -0.13 -5.16
N LEU A 148 2.34 -0.75 -6.19
CA LEU A 148 2.49 -0.25 -7.55
C LEU A 148 1.16 -0.33 -8.31
N ASP A 149 0.79 0.73 -9.02
CA ASP A 149 -0.42 0.74 -9.81
C ASP A 149 -0.28 -0.11 -11.08
N HIS A 150 -1.35 -0.80 -11.49
CA HIS A 150 -1.38 -1.60 -12.71
C HIS A 150 -1.01 -0.81 -13.98
N GLY A 151 -1.30 0.49 -14.02
CA GLY A 151 -0.89 1.37 -15.11
C GLY A 151 0.62 1.52 -15.26
N PHE A 152 1.42 1.13 -14.26
CA PHE A 152 2.87 1.23 -14.33
C PHE A 152 3.46 0.32 -15.42
N ALA A 153 2.90 -0.87 -15.64
CA ALA A 153 3.35 -1.79 -16.69
C ALA A 153 3.22 -1.17 -18.09
N GLN A 154 2.10 -0.50 -18.36
CA GLN A 154 1.87 0.22 -19.61
C GLN A 154 2.86 1.38 -19.77
N GLN A 155 3.06 2.19 -18.72
CA GLN A 155 4.00 3.32 -18.75
C GLN A 155 5.45 2.86 -18.93
N TYR A 156 5.83 1.74 -18.30
CA TYR A 156 7.14 1.13 -18.45
C TYR A 156 7.39 0.72 -19.91
N GLU A 157 6.44 0.03 -20.52
CA GLU A 157 6.55 -0.41 -21.91
C GLU A 157 6.61 0.78 -22.88
N GLN A 158 5.75 1.79 -22.69
CA GLN A 158 5.79 3.01 -23.50
C GLN A 158 7.13 3.74 -23.41
N ARG A 159 7.75 3.77 -22.22
CA ARG A 159 9.02 4.46 -22.00
C ARG A 159 10.23 3.69 -22.51
N THR A 160 10.20 2.36 -22.43
CA THR A 160 11.39 1.52 -22.65
C THR A 160 11.32 0.62 -23.89
N GLY A 161 10.13 0.42 -24.45
CA GLY A 161 9.84 -0.55 -25.49
C GLY A 161 9.84 -2.01 -25.03
N LYS A 162 9.95 -2.28 -23.72
CA LYS A 162 10.06 -3.63 -23.15
C LYS A 162 8.83 -3.98 -22.31
N LYS A 163 8.48 -5.27 -22.26
CA LYS A 163 7.45 -5.79 -21.34
C LYS A 163 7.96 -5.78 -19.89
N GLY A 164 7.07 -5.50 -18.95
CA GLY A 164 7.34 -5.39 -17.52
C GLY A 164 7.23 -6.71 -16.77
N ASP A 165 7.79 -7.80 -17.30
CA ASP A 165 7.54 -9.16 -16.79
C ASP A 165 8.34 -9.50 -15.51
N PHE A 166 9.15 -8.56 -15.01
CA PHE A 166 10.03 -8.74 -13.85
C PHE A 166 9.47 -8.12 -12.55
N PHE A 167 8.26 -7.57 -12.59
CA PHE A 167 7.58 -7.01 -11.41
C PHE A 167 6.08 -7.30 -11.46
N THR A 168 5.49 -7.40 -10.28
CA THR A 168 4.06 -7.34 -10.08
C THR A 168 3.67 -6.01 -9.44
N THR A 169 2.38 -5.83 -9.21
CA THR A 169 1.82 -4.54 -8.78
C THR A 169 1.44 -4.52 -7.30
N ASN A 170 1.28 -5.71 -6.68
CA ASN A 170 0.68 -5.83 -5.36
C ASN A 170 1.54 -6.70 -4.45
N GLY A 171 2.47 -6.06 -3.72
CA GLY A 171 3.17 -6.72 -2.61
C GLY A 171 4.39 -7.54 -2.99
N ASP A 172 5.06 -7.24 -4.10
CA ASP A 172 6.41 -7.78 -4.34
C ASP A 172 7.33 -7.41 -3.18
N ILE A 173 8.15 -8.37 -2.74
CA ILE A 173 9.06 -8.18 -1.61
C ILE A 173 10.50 -8.36 -2.10
N PHE A 174 11.33 -7.33 -1.92
CA PHE A 174 12.73 -7.40 -2.31
C PHE A 174 13.67 -6.66 -1.36
N ALA A 175 14.94 -7.04 -1.40
CA ALA A 175 15.99 -6.38 -0.66
C ALA A 175 16.37 -5.05 -1.31
N VAL A 176 16.51 -4.00 -0.50
CA VAL A 176 16.90 -2.67 -0.97
C VAL A 176 18.40 -2.45 -0.81
N GLY A 177 19.04 -1.96 -1.87
CA GLY A 177 20.44 -1.55 -1.87
C GLY A 177 21.39 -2.67 -1.44
N LYS A 178 21.97 -2.55 -0.25
CA LYS A 178 22.95 -3.50 0.28
C LYS A 178 22.34 -4.61 1.15
N SER A 179 21.03 -4.60 1.34
CA SER A 179 20.34 -5.66 2.08
C SER A 179 20.44 -7.01 1.38
N LYS A 180 20.24 -8.07 2.16
CA LYS A 180 20.06 -9.43 1.66
C LYS A 180 18.70 -9.94 2.09
N LEU A 181 17.99 -10.58 1.17
CA LEU A 181 16.74 -11.28 1.43
C LEU A 181 16.87 -12.69 0.85
N LYS A 182 16.62 -13.69 1.68
CA LYS A 182 16.52 -15.09 1.25
C LYS A 182 15.12 -15.58 1.64
N PRO A 183 14.12 -15.45 0.76
CA PRO A 183 12.78 -15.95 1.05
C PRO A 183 12.80 -17.48 1.17
N PHE A 184 11.91 -18.01 1.99
CA PHE A 184 11.63 -19.44 2.03
C PHE A 184 10.56 -19.77 0.96
N PRO A 185 10.50 -21.02 0.46
CA PRO A 185 9.50 -21.40 -0.54
C PRO A 185 8.04 -21.28 -0.05
N PRO A 186 7.08 -20.98 -0.94
CA PRO A 186 7.28 -20.68 -2.36
C PRO A 186 7.88 -19.29 -2.55
N THR A 187 8.82 -19.18 -3.48
CA THR A 187 9.37 -17.89 -3.92
C THR A 187 8.61 -17.45 -5.16
N SER A 188 8.36 -16.14 -5.28
CA SER A 188 7.76 -15.52 -6.47
C SER A 188 8.57 -15.75 -7.74
#